data_AF-A0A5C3LW95-F1
#
_entry.id   AF-A0A5C3LW95-F1
#
_cell.length_a   1.000
_cell.length_b   1.000
_cell.length_c   1.000
_cell.angle_alpha   90.00
_cell.angle_beta   90.00
_cell.angle_gamma   90.00
#
_symmetry.space_group_name_H-M   'P 1'
#
loop_
_entity.id
_entity.type
_entity.pdbx_description
1 polymer ?
#
loop_
_entity_poly.entity_id
_entity_poly.type
_entity_poly.pdbx_seq_one_letter_code
_entity_poly.pdbx_strand_id
1 'polypeptide(L)'
;PHSYAIHAAASARIYHAQLNAKQCQWSYSRLKGTLFFGNDKDTDTPPNEAERYWFRLIDDVSGKTVWMFKVPLGIDYEVDRPFFHVFQGMSRRYGFLFSDDDEAAVFAGKVKAQVFKYAIALKSRTRSIRSNSMKIRAASTSPAGTISRCMISSPTPDSFKHVAHVGVNKDGVFESKGLDSTWNDMIAEL
;
A
#
# COMPACT_ATOMS: atom_id res chain seq x y z
N PRO A 1 -18.92 -6.70 -24.95
CA PRO A 1 -19.34 -6.97 -23.56
C PRO A 1 -18.14 -6.82 -22.61
N HIS A 2 -18.04 -5.69 -21.91
CA HIS A 2 -16.98 -5.49 -20.93
C HIS A 2 -17.26 -6.42 -19.74
N SER A 3 -16.46 -7.46 -19.58
CA SER A 3 -16.53 -8.34 -18.43
C SER A 3 -15.93 -7.61 -17.22
N TYR A 4 -16.59 -7.65 -16.06
CA TYR A 4 -16.03 -7.14 -14.81
C TYR A 4 -16.10 -8.24 -13.75
N ALA A 5 -15.22 -8.18 -12.75
CA ALA A 5 -15.31 -9.03 -11.57
C ALA A 5 -15.42 -8.19 -10.30
N ILE A 6 -16.32 -8.61 -9.42
CA ILE A 6 -16.52 -8.02 -8.10
C ILE A 6 -15.68 -8.83 -7.11
N HIS A 7 -14.90 -8.14 -6.29
CA HIS A 7 -14.05 -8.73 -5.27
C HIS A 7 -14.64 -8.62 -3.86
N ALA A 8 -15.35 -7.54 -3.58
CA ALA A 8 -16.03 -7.29 -2.31
C ALA A 8 -17.24 -6.36 -2.52
N ALA A 9 -18.23 -6.49 -1.66
CA ALA A 9 -19.39 -5.63 -1.55
C ALA A 9 -19.69 -5.41 -0.07
N ALA A 10 -20.05 -4.19 0.33
CA ALA A 10 -20.42 -3.85 1.70
C ALA A 10 -21.28 -2.57 1.75
N SER A 11 -22.18 -2.45 2.72
CA SER A 11 -22.97 -1.22 2.90
C SER A 11 -22.12 -0.10 3.52
N ALA A 12 -22.01 1.04 2.82
CA ALA A 12 -21.16 2.15 3.27
C ALA A 12 -21.71 3.55 2.94
N ARG A 13 -21.18 4.53 3.68
CA ARG A 13 -21.38 5.97 3.48
C ARG A 13 -20.05 6.64 3.15
N ILE A 14 -20.07 7.59 2.24
CA ILE A 14 -18.83 8.28 1.81
C ILE A 14 -18.67 9.60 2.56
N TYR A 15 -17.50 9.78 3.12
CA TYR A 15 -17.01 11.01 3.73
C TYR A 15 -15.82 11.54 2.94
N HIS A 16 -15.60 12.85 3.01
CA HIS A 16 -14.40 13.47 2.47
C HIS A 16 -13.80 14.44 3.49
N ALA A 17 -12.48 14.55 3.49
CA ALA A 17 -11.79 15.57 4.27
C ALA A 17 -11.87 16.92 3.55
N GLN A 18 -11.97 18.01 4.31
CA GLN A 18 -11.89 19.37 3.75
C GLN A 18 -10.44 19.71 3.38
N LEU A 19 -10.26 20.37 2.22
CA LEU A 19 -8.94 20.58 1.62
C LEU A 19 -8.05 21.61 2.36
N ASN A 20 -8.61 22.43 3.26
CA ASN A 20 -7.90 23.57 3.85
C ASN A 20 -8.08 23.69 5.38
N ALA A 21 -8.53 22.63 6.05
CA ALA A 21 -8.76 22.68 7.49
C ALA A 21 -7.46 22.38 8.25
N LYS A 22 -7.11 23.24 9.23
CA LYS A 22 -5.98 23.04 10.17
C LYS A 22 -6.09 21.72 10.96
N GLN A 23 -7.28 21.14 11.01
CA GLN A 23 -7.58 19.84 11.61
C GLN A 23 -8.35 19.00 10.59
N CYS A 24 -8.08 17.70 10.53
CA CYS A 24 -8.72 16.80 9.56
C CYS A 24 -10.22 16.66 9.89
N GLN A 25 -11.05 17.59 9.36
CA GLN A 25 -12.49 17.55 9.52
C GLN A 25 -13.13 16.73 8.41
N TRP A 26 -13.81 15.66 8.81
CA TRP A 26 -14.59 14.80 7.93
C TRP A 26 -15.99 15.38 7.69
N SER A 27 -16.35 15.52 6.42
CA SER A 27 -17.68 15.96 5.99
C SER A 27 -18.39 14.84 5.25
N TYR A 28 -19.66 14.60 5.58
CA TYR A 28 -20.46 13.59 4.91
C TYR A 28 -20.84 14.04 3.50
N SER A 29 -20.51 13.23 2.48
CA SER A 29 -20.80 13.56 1.08
C SER A 29 -22.28 13.46 0.69
N ARG A 30 -23.13 12.99 1.61
CA ARG A 30 -24.55 12.63 1.38
C ARG A 30 -24.76 11.41 0.48
N LEU A 31 -23.69 10.69 0.16
CA LEU A 31 -23.74 9.46 -0.63
C LEU A 31 -23.68 8.23 0.30
N LYS A 32 -24.68 7.35 0.15
CA LYS A 32 -24.80 6.08 0.87
C LYS A 32 -25.29 4.98 -0.05
N GLY A 33 -25.01 3.73 0.29
CA GLY A 33 -25.56 2.55 -0.36
C GLY A 33 -24.56 1.40 -0.33
N THR A 34 -24.69 0.47 -1.27
CA THR A 34 -23.78 -0.67 -1.38
C THR A 34 -22.51 -0.29 -2.15
N LEU A 35 -21.37 -0.36 -1.46
CA LEU A 35 -20.04 -0.11 -2.01
C LEU A 35 -19.43 -1.40 -2.55
N PHE A 36 -19.05 -1.38 -3.83
CA PHE A 36 -18.41 -2.48 -4.52
C PHE A 36 -16.95 -2.15 -4.80
N PHE A 37 -16.08 -3.14 -4.54
CA PHE A 37 -14.72 -3.15 -5.05
C PHE A 37 -14.62 -4.20 -6.15
N GLY A 38 -14.20 -3.76 -7.34
CA GLY A 38 -14.13 -4.63 -8.51
C GLY A 38 -12.98 -4.27 -9.43
N ASN A 39 -12.84 -5.04 -10.50
CA ASN A 39 -11.91 -4.75 -11.57
C ASN A 39 -12.55 -5.01 -12.94
N ASP A 40 -12.20 -4.17 -13.91
CA ASP A 40 -12.65 -4.35 -15.29
C ASP A 40 -11.74 -5.38 -15.97
N LYS A 41 -12.32 -6.38 -16.65
CA LYS A 41 -11.57 -7.40 -17.38
C LYS A 41 -11.37 -7.06 -18.84
N ASP A 42 -11.08 -5.80 -19.11
CA ASP A 42 -10.80 -5.43 -20.48
C ASP A 42 -9.44 -6.01 -20.91
N THR A 43 -9.45 -6.68 -22.04
CA THR A 43 -8.31 -7.47 -22.55
C THR A 43 -7.54 -6.70 -23.63
N ASP A 44 -8.12 -5.60 -24.13
CA ASP A 44 -7.64 -4.89 -25.33
C ASP A 44 -6.92 -3.55 -25.05
N THR A 45 -6.83 -3.11 -23.80
CA THR A 45 -6.11 -1.86 -23.47
C THR A 45 -4.64 -2.16 -23.14
N PRO A 46 -3.67 -1.52 -23.82
CA PRO A 46 -2.23 -1.67 -23.53
C PRO A 46 -1.89 -1.27 -22.08
N PRO A 47 -0.70 -1.64 -21.56
CA PRO A 47 -0.47 -2.00 -20.17
C PRO A 47 -0.29 -0.79 -19.25
N ASN A 48 -1.14 0.24 -19.38
CA ASN A 48 -1.40 1.14 -18.27
C ASN A 48 -2.33 0.42 -17.29
N GLU A 49 -1.87 -0.74 -16.81
CA GLU A 49 -2.52 -1.71 -15.92
C GLU A 49 -2.84 -1.09 -14.53
N ALA A 50 -2.48 0.18 -14.32
CA ALA A 50 -2.54 0.93 -13.07
C ALA A 50 -3.95 1.36 -12.64
N GLU A 51 -4.97 1.26 -13.50
CA GLU A 51 -6.33 1.74 -13.20
C GLU A 51 -7.43 0.69 -13.41
N ARG A 52 -7.08 -0.60 -13.37
CA ARG A 52 -8.06 -1.68 -13.62
C ARG A 52 -9.09 -1.82 -12.49
N TYR A 53 -8.73 -1.39 -11.28
CA TYR A 53 -9.55 -1.52 -10.10
C TYR A 53 -10.41 -0.28 -9.89
N TRP A 54 -11.61 -0.47 -9.34
CA TRP A 54 -12.53 0.61 -9.06
C TRP A 54 -13.32 0.35 -7.78
N PHE A 55 -13.74 1.45 -7.17
CA PHE A 55 -14.80 1.49 -6.18
C PHE A 55 -16.06 2.08 -6.83
N ARG A 56 -17.22 1.45 -6.64
CA ARG A 56 -18.52 1.99 -7.09
C ARG A 56 -19.50 1.92 -5.94
N LEU A 57 -20.19 3.02 -5.67
CA LEU A 57 -21.31 3.04 -4.73
C LEU A 57 -22.60 3.00 -5.53
N ILE A 58 -23.44 2.01 -5.23
CA ILE A 58 -24.78 1.88 -5.78
C ILE A 58 -25.76 2.33 -4.70
N ASP A 59 -26.64 3.26 -5.04
CA ASP A 59 -27.71 3.67 -4.13
C ASP A 59 -28.77 2.57 -4.05
N ASP A 60 -29.11 2.13 -2.85
CA ASP A 60 -30.00 0.99 -2.63
C ASP A 60 -31.44 1.28 -3.07
N VAL A 61 -31.84 2.56 -3.10
CA VAL A 61 -33.20 2.97 -3.51
C VAL A 61 -33.31 3.03 -5.03
N SER A 62 -32.37 3.68 -5.70
CA SER A 62 -32.43 3.86 -7.16
C SER A 62 -31.78 2.74 -7.96
N GLY A 63 -30.95 1.90 -7.32
CA GLY A 63 -30.14 0.87 -7.98
C GLY A 63 -29.07 1.43 -8.94
N LYS A 64 -28.85 2.75 -8.93
CA LYS A 64 -27.92 3.43 -9.83
C LYS A 64 -26.56 3.62 -9.16
N THR A 65 -25.49 3.60 -9.96
CA THR A 65 -24.17 4.00 -9.48
C THR A 65 -24.16 5.51 -9.23
N VAL A 66 -24.10 5.91 -7.95
CA VAL A 66 -24.10 7.31 -7.52
C VAL A 66 -22.69 7.85 -7.31
N TRP A 67 -21.71 6.97 -7.18
CA TRP A 67 -20.31 7.36 -7.02
C TRP A 67 -19.38 6.31 -7.62
N MET A 68 -18.29 6.75 -8.22
CA MET A 68 -17.25 5.88 -8.75
C MET A 68 -15.88 6.51 -8.52
N PHE A 69 -14.91 5.67 -8.15
CA PHE A 69 -13.52 6.05 -8.00
C PHE A 69 -12.63 4.99 -8.62
N LYS A 70 -11.77 5.40 -9.55
CA LYS A 70 -10.72 4.54 -10.08
C LYS A 70 -9.60 4.45 -9.09
N VAL A 71 -9.19 3.23 -8.76
CA VAL A 71 -8.14 2.97 -7.79
C VAL A 71 -6.80 3.00 -8.51
N PRO A 72 -5.95 4.03 -8.29
CA PRO A 72 -4.62 4.03 -8.86
C PRO A 72 -3.74 2.96 -8.23
N LEU A 73 -2.64 2.63 -8.89
CA LEU A 73 -1.66 1.72 -8.33
C LEU A 73 -1.02 2.31 -7.08
N GLY A 74 -0.99 1.53 -6.00
CA GLY A 74 -0.33 1.92 -4.76
C GLY A 74 -1.14 2.91 -3.92
N ILE A 75 -2.49 2.91 -4.02
CA ILE A 75 -3.30 3.64 -3.05
C ILE A 75 -2.90 3.29 -1.62
N ASP A 76 -2.82 4.30 -0.79
CA ASP A 76 -2.70 4.12 0.65
C ASP A 76 -4.11 3.95 1.23
N TYR A 77 -4.42 2.70 1.59
CA TYR A 77 -5.71 2.31 2.17
C TYR A 77 -5.51 1.92 3.63
N GLU A 78 -5.99 2.78 4.51
CA GLU A 78 -5.85 2.71 5.95
C GLU A 78 -7.18 2.33 6.62
N VAL A 79 -7.09 1.50 7.66
CA VAL A 79 -8.24 1.17 8.51
C VAL A 79 -8.08 2.03 9.76
N ASP A 80 -8.65 3.23 9.75
CA ASP A 80 -8.58 4.18 10.88
C ASP A 80 -9.37 3.63 12.08
N ARG A 81 -10.55 3.04 11.81
CA ARG A 81 -11.39 2.34 12.78
C ARG A 81 -12.02 1.09 12.14
N PRO A 82 -12.51 0.12 12.93
CA PRO A 82 -13.13 -1.10 12.39
C PRO A 82 -14.23 -0.85 11.35
N PHE A 83 -15.00 0.23 11.52
CA PHE A 83 -16.08 0.64 10.63
C PHE A 83 -15.73 1.87 9.77
N PHE A 84 -14.52 2.44 9.90
CA PHE A 84 -14.13 3.66 9.19
C PHE A 84 -12.77 3.50 8.51
N HIS A 85 -12.79 3.38 7.19
CA HIS A 85 -11.58 3.23 6.39
C HIS A 85 -11.28 4.51 5.63
N VAL A 86 -10.00 4.81 5.49
CA VAL A 86 -9.51 6.07 4.93
C VAL A 86 -8.58 5.76 3.77
N PHE A 87 -8.71 6.51 2.69
CA PHE A 87 -7.74 6.43 1.60
C PHE A 87 -7.51 7.80 0.98
N GLN A 88 -6.32 7.97 0.43
CA GLN A 88 -5.91 9.21 -0.22
C GLN A 88 -6.26 9.16 -1.71
N GLY A 89 -7.07 10.11 -2.17
CA GLY A 89 -7.26 10.40 -3.58
C GLY A 89 -6.27 11.45 -4.08
N MET A 90 -6.32 11.75 -5.37
CA MET A 90 -5.44 12.76 -6.00
C MET A 90 -5.68 14.17 -5.43
N SER A 91 -6.95 14.56 -5.25
CA SER A 91 -7.31 15.90 -4.81
C SER A 91 -7.67 16.00 -3.34
N ARG A 92 -8.19 14.92 -2.73
CA ARG A 92 -8.66 14.93 -1.33
C ARG A 92 -8.65 13.53 -0.74
N ARG A 93 -8.73 13.47 0.59
CA ARG A 93 -8.88 12.23 1.33
C ARG A 93 -10.34 11.82 1.42
N TYR A 94 -10.59 10.53 1.29
CA TYR A 94 -11.92 9.94 1.36
C TYR A 94 -12.00 8.96 2.52
N GLY A 95 -13.19 8.87 3.10
CA GLY A 95 -13.50 7.96 4.18
C GLY A 95 -14.72 7.12 3.83
N PHE A 96 -14.64 5.81 4.04
CA PHE A 96 -15.78 4.90 3.97
C PHE A 96 -16.23 4.56 5.38
N LEU A 97 -17.46 4.92 5.71
CA LEU A 97 -18.11 4.52 6.95
C LEU A 97 -19.01 3.32 6.66
N PHE A 98 -18.61 2.14 7.09
CA PHE A 98 -19.33 0.89 6.91
C PHE A 98 -20.44 0.74 7.96
N SER A 99 -21.47 -0.01 7.60
CA SER A 99 -22.58 -0.32 8.51
C SER A 99 -22.28 -1.52 9.42
N ASP A 100 -21.37 -2.38 8.99
CA ASP A 100 -20.96 -3.63 9.63
C ASP A 100 -19.42 -3.72 9.60
N ASP A 101 -18.81 -4.07 10.73
CA ASP A 101 -17.37 -4.13 10.92
C ASP A 101 -16.74 -5.42 10.36
N ASP A 102 -17.47 -6.52 10.33
CA ASP A 102 -17.03 -7.77 9.70
C ASP A 102 -16.97 -7.58 8.16
N GLU A 103 -17.99 -6.99 7.57
CA GLU A 103 -17.99 -6.63 6.13
C GLU A 103 -16.85 -5.68 5.80
N ALA A 104 -16.62 -4.68 6.66
CA ALA A 104 -15.51 -3.75 6.52
C ALA A 104 -14.17 -4.48 6.53
N ALA A 105 -13.91 -5.34 7.51
CA ALA A 105 -12.67 -6.09 7.62
C ALA A 105 -12.40 -6.94 6.38
N VAL A 106 -13.42 -7.64 5.86
CA VAL A 106 -13.34 -8.40 4.61
C VAL A 106 -13.02 -7.48 3.43
N PHE A 107 -13.67 -6.33 3.34
CA PHE A 107 -13.44 -5.34 2.28
C PHE A 107 -12.00 -4.84 2.27
N ALA A 108 -11.48 -4.42 3.43
CA ALA A 108 -10.09 -3.97 3.57
C ALA A 108 -9.09 -5.06 3.18
N GLY A 109 -9.34 -6.31 3.61
CA GLY A 109 -8.50 -7.45 3.25
C GLY A 109 -8.45 -7.68 1.75
N LYS A 110 -9.60 -7.60 1.05
CA LYS A 110 -9.67 -7.75 -0.41
C LYS A 110 -8.96 -6.62 -1.14
N VAL A 111 -9.15 -5.37 -0.71
CA VAL A 111 -8.49 -4.20 -1.31
C VAL A 111 -6.98 -4.31 -1.17
N LYS A 112 -6.48 -4.51 0.06
CA LYS A 112 -5.04 -4.66 0.32
C LYS A 112 -4.48 -5.84 -0.47
N ALA A 113 -5.10 -7.02 -0.43
CA ALA A 113 -4.61 -8.19 -1.16
C ALA A 113 -4.49 -7.96 -2.67
N GLN A 114 -5.46 -7.29 -3.31
CA GLN A 114 -5.43 -7.02 -4.74
C GLN A 114 -4.41 -5.94 -5.10
N VAL A 115 -4.37 -4.83 -4.35
CA VAL A 115 -3.40 -3.74 -4.57
C VAL A 115 -1.96 -4.23 -4.34
N PHE A 116 -1.71 -5.03 -3.30
CA PHE A 116 -0.38 -5.60 -3.04
C PHE A 116 0.04 -6.63 -4.09
N LYS A 117 -0.85 -7.54 -4.52
CA LYS A 117 -0.54 -8.50 -5.60
C LYS A 117 -0.09 -7.80 -6.86
N TYR A 118 -0.79 -6.73 -7.23
CA TYR A 118 -0.48 -5.96 -8.42
C TYR A 118 0.82 -5.15 -8.28
N ALA A 119 1.08 -4.55 -7.10
CA ALA A 119 2.36 -3.88 -6.82
C ALA A 119 3.58 -4.82 -6.91
N ILE A 120 3.43 -6.08 -6.48
CA ILE A 120 4.48 -7.11 -6.61
C ILE A 120 4.63 -7.57 -8.06
N ALA A 121 3.53 -7.79 -8.79
CA ALA A 121 3.58 -8.18 -10.20
C ALA A 121 4.35 -7.15 -11.04
N LEU A 122 4.10 -5.85 -10.85
CA LEU A 122 4.82 -4.80 -11.57
C LEU A 122 6.32 -4.76 -11.22
N LYS A 123 6.68 -4.96 -9.95
CA LYS A 123 8.09 -5.06 -9.50
C LYS A 123 8.79 -6.33 -10.00
N SER A 124 8.05 -7.40 -10.29
CA SER A 124 8.60 -8.62 -10.89
C SER A 124 8.81 -8.48 -12.40
N ARG A 125 7.99 -7.67 -13.08
CA ARG A 125 8.08 -7.43 -14.52
C ARG A 125 9.28 -6.56 -14.90
N THR A 126 9.75 -5.69 -14.01
CA THR A 126 11.03 -4.96 -14.14
C THR A 126 12.25 -5.79 -13.74
N ARG A 127 12.05 -6.97 -13.14
CA ARG A 127 13.13 -7.88 -12.71
C ARG A 127 13.25 -9.14 -13.57
N SER A 128 12.49 -9.23 -14.67
CA SER A 128 12.55 -10.34 -15.62
C SER A 128 13.74 -10.22 -16.59
N ILE A 129 14.94 -10.14 -16.03
CA ILE A 129 16.15 -10.73 -16.61
C ILE A 129 16.78 -11.51 -15.46
N ARG A 130 16.67 -12.85 -15.52
CA ARG A 130 17.01 -13.84 -14.47
C ARG A 130 15.94 -13.90 -13.36
N SER A 131 15.26 -15.01 -13.10
CA SER A 131 15.67 -16.40 -13.26
C SER A 131 14.43 -17.29 -13.32
N ASN A 132 14.55 -18.30 -14.19
CA ASN A 132 13.80 -19.55 -14.18
C ASN A 132 13.69 -20.12 -12.75
N SER A 133 12.50 -20.52 -12.30
CA SER A 133 12.25 -21.77 -11.55
C SER A 133 10.94 -21.76 -10.71
N MET A 134 10.11 -22.77 -11.03
CA MET A 134 9.22 -23.57 -10.19
C MET A 134 7.94 -23.00 -9.54
N LYS A 135 6.82 -23.57 -10.05
CA LYS A 135 5.54 -23.81 -9.38
C LYS A 135 5.74 -24.44 -8.00
N ILE A 136 5.04 -23.98 -6.95
CA ILE A 136 4.55 -24.86 -5.86
C ILE A 136 3.15 -24.39 -5.38
N ARG A 137 2.30 -25.40 -5.15
CA ARG A 137 0.91 -25.39 -4.70
C ARG A 137 0.77 -25.04 -3.21
N ALA A 138 -0.46 -24.73 -2.82
CA ALA A 138 -0.88 -24.42 -1.46
C ALA A 138 -0.71 -25.57 -0.45
N ALA A 139 -0.63 -25.16 0.82
CA ALA A 139 -0.91 -25.86 2.06
C ALA A 139 0.06 -26.98 2.50
N SER A 140 0.85 -26.69 3.54
CA SER A 140 0.84 -27.36 4.86
C SER A 140 2.18 -27.14 5.57
N THR A 141 2.09 -26.85 6.87
CA THR A 141 3.14 -26.96 7.90
C THR A 141 4.51 -26.37 7.54
N SER A 142 4.73 -25.11 7.95
CA SER A 142 6.04 -24.46 7.85
C SER A 142 7.11 -25.29 8.59
N PRO A 143 8.20 -25.72 7.92
CA PRO A 143 9.35 -26.27 8.62
C PRO A 143 10.10 -25.14 9.32
N ALA A 144 10.66 -25.44 10.49
CA ALA A 144 11.53 -24.55 11.24
C ALA A 144 12.72 -24.13 10.35
N GLY A 145 12.80 -22.86 9.96
CA GLY A 145 13.96 -22.32 9.25
C GLY A 145 13.68 -21.20 8.24
N THR A 146 12.43 -21.00 7.80
CA THR A 146 12.12 -19.88 6.89
C THR A 146 11.56 -18.69 7.65
N ILE A 147 12.39 -17.67 7.88
CA ILE A 147 12.00 -16.44 8.56
C ILE A 147 10.94 -15.73 7.71
N SER A 148 9.71 -15.69 8.23
CA SER A 148 8.63 -14.93 7.62
C SER A 148 8.77 -13.45 7.96
N ARG A 149 8.38 -12.53 7.07
CA ARG A 149 8.54 -11.07 7.28
C ARG A 149 7.87 -10.56 8.57
N CYS A 150 6.83 -11.24 9.07
CA CYS A 150 6.20 -10.96 10.36
C CYS A 150 7.03 -11.35 11.58
N MET A 151 8.11 -12.13 11.42
CA MET A 151 9.07 -12.47 12.48
C MET A 151 10.22 -11.44 12.57
N ILE A 152 10.27 -10.47 11.66
CA ILE A 152 11.28 -9.40 11.68
C ILE A 152 10.67 -8.22 12.43
N SER A 153 11.02 -8.06 13.71
CA SER A 153 10.59 -6.91 14.51
C SER A 153 11.30 -5.63 14.07
N SER A 154 10.76 -4.47 14.45
CA SER A 154 11.49 -3.21 14.39
C SER A 154 12.78 -3.29 15.22
N PRO A 155 13.85 -2.59 14.84
CA PRO A 155 15.03 -2.48 15.69
C PRO A 155 14.62 -1.92 17.05
N THR A 156 15.30 -2.37 18.10
CA THR A 156 15.11 -1.82 19.45
C THR A 156 15.32 -0.31 19.42
N PRO A 157 14.42 0.49 20.03
CA PRO A 157 14.62 1.94 20.15
C PRO A 157 16.01 2.22 20.74
N ASP A 158 16.73 3.18 20.16
CA ASP A 158 18.09 3.57 20.57
C ASP A 158 19.20 2.52 20.35
N SER A 159 18.96 1.48 19.55
CA SER A 159 20.01 0.48 19.23
C SER A 159 20.95 0.87 18.09
N PHE A 160 20.71 1.99 17.42
CA PHE A 160 21.59 2.45 16.36
C PHE A 160 22.90 2.96 16.95
N LYS A 161 24.00 2.25 16.67
CA LYS A 161 25.35 2.63 17.08
C LYS A 161 26.14 3.08 15.86
N HIS A 162 26.63 4.32 15.88
CA HIS A 162 27.61 4.79 14.91
C HIS A 162 28.93 4.04 15.14
N VAL A 163 29.25 3.06 14.27
CA VAL A 163 30.44 2.21 14.42
C VAL A 163 31.68 2.89 13.86
N ALA A 164 31.58 3.48 12.67
CA ALA A 164 32.69 4.20 12.04
C ALA A 164 32.17 5.33 11.15
N HIS A 165 32.99 6.37 11.00
CA HIS A 165 32.75 7.50 10.12
C HIS A 165 34.06 7.93 9.46
N VAL A 166 34.00 8.31 8.18
CA VAL A 166 35.06 9.02 7.46
C VAL A 166 34.43 10.24 6.81
N GLY A 167 35.02 11.41 7.02
CA GLY A 167 34.51 12.69 6.57
C GLY A 167 35.64 13.63 6.18
N VAL A 168 35.28 14.79 5.64
CA VAL A 168 36.22 15.86 5.34
C VAL A 168 35.93 17.01 6.30
N ASN A 169 36.96 17.43 7.04
CA ASN A 169 36.86 18.55 7.96
C ASN A 169 36.71 19.89 7.21
N LYS A 170 36.39 20.94 7.96
CA LYS A 170 36.25 22.31 7.41
C LYS A 170 37.53 22.82 6.71
N ASP A 171 38.67 22.25 7.08
CA ASP A 171 39.98 22.55 6.51
C ASP A 171 40.33 21.68 5.28
N GLY A 172 39.40 20.84 4.82
CA GLY A 172 39.58 19.98 3.64
C GLY A 172 40.35 18.69 3.90
N VAL A 173 40.73 18.40 5.15
CA VAL A 173 41.48 17.20 5.54
C VAL A 173 40.52 16.05 5.86
N PHE A 174 40.84 14.83 5.41
CA PHE A 174 40.08 13.63 5.73
C PHE A 174 40.23 13.28 7.23
N GLU A 175 39.11 13.11 7.93
CA GLU A 175 39.06 12.60 9.30
C GLU A 175 38.29 11.29 9.37
N SER A 176 38.78 10.35 10.17
CA SER A 176 38.15 9.06 10.42
C SER A 176 37.96 8.84 11.92
N LYS A 177 36.82 8.27 12.30
CA LYS A 177 36.48 7.91 13.69
C LYS A 177 35.94 6.50 13.73
N GLY A 178 36.49 5.65 14.59
CA GLY A 178 36.05 4.26 14.76
C GLY A 178 36.61 3.27 13.73
N LEU A 179 37.63 3.66 12.97
CA LEU A 179 38.39 2.77 12.09
C LEU A 179 39.69 2.30 12.77
N ASP A 180 40.15 1.11 12.39
CA ASP A 180 41.42 0.54 12.86
C ASP A 180 42.62 1.34 12.31
N SER A 181 43.74 1.26 13.02
CA SER A 181 45.01 1.93 12.72
C SER A 181 45.44 1.80 11.25
N THR A 182 45.34 0.60 10.67
CA THR A 182 45.71 0.34 9.27
C THR A 182 44.87 1.13 8.25
N TRP A 183 43.62 1.44 8.57
CA TRP A 183 42.75 2.22 7.68
C TRP A 183 43.05 3.72 7.77
N ASN A 184 43.47 4.20 8.93
CA ASN A 184 43.87 5.60 9.11
C ASN A 184 45.13 5.90 8.31
N ASP A 185 46.09 4.96 8.27
CA ASP A 185 47.33 5.11 7.50
C ASP A 185 47.05 5.21 5.99
N MET A 186 46.10 4.40 5.47
CA MET A 186 45.68 4.47 4.06
C MET A 186 44.97 5.78 3.71
N ILE A 187 44.20 6.35 4.65
CA ILE A 187 43.48 7.62 4.43
C ILE A 187 44.46 8.80 4.48
N ALA A 188 45.54 8.70 5.25
CA ALA A 188 46.58 9.73 5.31
C ALA A 188 47.47 9.77 4.05
N GLU A 189 47.45 8.72 3.23
CA GLU A 189 48.19 8.64 1.96
C GLU A 189 47.39 9.22 0.76
N LEU A 190 46.13 9.60 0.96
CA LEU A 190 45.23 10.21 -0.04
C LEU A 190 45.26 11.75 0.00
#